data_AF-A0A967L987-F1
#
_entry.id   AF-A0A967L987-F1
#
_cell.length_a   1.000
_cell.length_b   1.000
_cell.length_c   1.000
_cell.angle_alpha   90.00
_cell.angle_beta   90.00
_cell.angle_gamma   90.00
#
_symmetry.space_group_name_H-M   'P 1'
#
loop_
_entity.id
_entity.type
_entity.pdbx_description
1 polymer ?
#
loop_
_entity_poly.entity_id
_entity_poly.type
_entity_poly.pdbx_seq_one_letter_code
_entity_poly.pdbx_strand_id
1 'polypeptide(L)'
;MLKRYHSLLATVLLVAPPCASGESAARIWNEENLAAIRLSFPDPPVHARNLFHVSVAMWDAWAAYDSVAVGYLHREDAVVPEGGDLVTARREA
;
A
#
# COMPACT_ATOMS: atom_id res chain seq x y z
N MET A 1 -16.92 25.57 -44.45
CA MET A 1 -15.57 25.09 -44.05
C MET A 1 -15.50 24.71 -42.55
N LEU A 2 -16.51 24.06 -41.97
CA LEU A 2 -16.61 23.82 -40.50
C LEU A 2 -16.43 22.34 -40.06
N LYS A 3 -15.82 21.48 -40.89
CA LYS A 3 -15.72 20.02 -40.61
C LYS A 3 -14.39 19.56 -39.98
N ARG A 4 -13.50 20.46 -39.58
CA ARG A 4 -12.12 20.09 -39.13
C ARG A 4 -11.88 20.15 -37.61
N TYR A 5 -12.89 20.48 -36.80
CA TYR A 5 -12.72 20.60 -35.34
C TYR A 5 -13.04 19.32 -34.55
N HIS A 6 -13.68 18.32 -35.16
CA HIS A 6 -14.07 17.11 -34.44
C HIS A 6 -12.91 16.11 -34.23
N SER A 7 -11.81 16.23 -34.98
CA SER A 7 -10.66 15.32 -34.88
C SER A 7 -9.64 15.71 -33.81
N LEU A 8 -9.71 16.91 -33.23
CA LEU A 8 -8.77 17.34 -32.19
C LEU A 8 -9.27 17.07 -30.76
N LEU A 9 -10.57 16.80 -30.59
CA LEU A 9 -11.18 16.57 -29.28
C LEU A 9 -11.06 15.10 -28.81
N ALA A 10 -10.84 14.15 -29.73
CA ALA A 10 -10.79 12.73 -29.43
C ALA A 10 -9.41 12.24 -28.92
N THR A 11 -8.32 12.97 -29.20
CA THR A 11 -6.95 12.52 -28.84
C THR A 11 -6.56 12.88 -27.41
N VAL A 12 -7.26 13.82 -26.76
CA VAL A 12 -6.95 14.25 -25.38
C VAL A 12 -7.46 13.27 -24.32
N LEU A 13 -8.30 12.30 -24.69
CA LEU A 13 -8.96 11.39 -23.75
C LEU A 13 -8.19 10.08 -23.44
N LEU A 14 -6.91 9.95 -23.81
CA LEU A 14 -6.13 8.70 -23.66
C LEU A 14 -4.89 8.82 -22.77
N VAL A 15 -4.88 9.73 -21.80
CA VAL A 15 -3.93 9.65 -20.68
C VAL A 15 -4.70 9.82 -19.38
N ALA A 16 -5.45 8.78 -19.01
CA ALA A 16 -5.74 8.60 -17.59
C ALA A 16 -4.39 8.33 -16.90
N PRO A 17 -4.01 9.07 -15.84
CA PRO A 17 -2.94 8.59 -14.97
C PRO A 17 -3.32 7.17 -14.53
N PRO A 18 -2.35 6.25 -14.29
CA PRO A 18 -2.70 4.96 -13.70
C PRO A 18 -3.51 5.24 -12.44
N CYS A 19 -4.79 4.88 -12.48
CA CYS A 19 -5.63 4.86 -11.30
C CYS A 19 -4.86 4.02 -10.28
N ALA A 20 -4.61 4.54 -9.08
CA ALA A 20 -3.87 3.87 -8.01
C ALA A 20 -4.65 2.68 -7.40
N SER A 21 -5.33 1.91 -8.25
CA SER A 21 -5.95 0.63 -7.91
C SER A 21 -4.86 -0.45 -7.97
N GLY A 22 -4.05 -0.55 -6.92
CA GLY A 22 -3.03 -1.62 -6.88
C GLY A 22 -1.99 -1.61 -5.77
N GLU A 23 -1.82 -0.53 -5.02
CA GLU A 23 -0.82 -0.51 -3.93
C GLU A 23 -1.42 -1.04 -2.63
N SER A 24 -0.75 -2.01 -1.99
CA SER A 24 -1.14 -2.48 -0.67
C SER A 24 -0.92 -1.39 0.38
N ALA A 25 -1.64 -1.46 1.50
CA ALA A 25 -1.38 -0.62 2.67
C ALA A 25 0.11 -0.69 3.07
N ALA A 26 0.70 -1.89 3.01
CA ALA A 26 2.13 -2.07 3.25
C ALA A 26 3.04 -1.25 2.32
N ARG A 27 2.69 -1.12 1.04
CA ARG A 27 3.45 -0.29 0.10
C ARG A 27 3.33 1.18 0.44
N ILE A 28 2.12 1.65 0.73
CA ILE A 28 1.84 3.04 1.09
C ILE A 28 2.66 3.42 2.33
N TRP A 29 2.56 2.64 3.41
CA TRP A 29 3.29 2.92 4.65
C TRP A 29 4.81 2.85 4.49
N ASN A 30 5.32 1.98 3.62
CA ASN A 30 6.75 1.96 3.33
C ASN A 30 7.20 3.25 2.60
N GLU A 31 6.42 3.74 1.64
CA GLU A 31 6.73 5.01 0.97
C GLU A 31 6.64 6.21 1.93
N GLU A 32 5.64 6.25 2.81
CA GLU A 32 5.52 7.31 3.84
C GLU A 32 6.71 7.28 4.82
N ASN A 33 7.15 6.10 5.26
CA ASN A 33 8.30 5.97 6.14
C ASN A 33 9.61 6.41 5.45
N LEU A 34 9.80 6.02 4.18
CA LEU A 34 10.93 6.48 3.38
C LEU A 34 10.87 7.99 3.10
N ALA A 35 9.68 8.55 2.87
CA ALA A 35 9.49 9.99 2.74
C ALA A 35 9.89 10.72 4.04
N ALA A 36 9.51 10.21 5.20
CA ALA A 36 9.91 10.76 6.49
C ALA A 36 11.44 10.72 6.71
N ILE A 37 12.11 9.64 6.31
CA ILE A 37 13.59 9.52 6.37
C ILE A 37 14.26 10.60 5.52
N ARG A 38 13.75 10.87 4.31
CA ARG A 38 14.30 11.89 3.40
C ARG A 38 14.21 13.32 3.97
N LEU A 39 13.25 13.57 4.85
CA LEU A 39 13.05 14.86 5.52
C LEU A 39 13.78 14.97 6.86
N SER A 40 14.26 13.86 7.41
CA SER A 40 14.92 13.80 8.71
C SER A 40 16.44 13.97 8.61
N PHE A 41 17.09 14.29 9.72
CA PHE A 41 18.55 14.31 9.77
C PHE A 41 19.11 12.87 9.71
N PRO A 42 20.37 12.68 9.28
CA PRO A 42 20.96 11.35 9.18
C PRO A 42 21.16 10.71 10.56
N ASP A 43 20.28 9.77 10.91
CA ASP A 43 20.36 8.92 12.12
C ASP A 43 20.06 7.45 11.75
N PRO A 44 21.05 6.72 11.20
CA PRO A 44 20.81 5.38 10.66
C PRO A 44 20.21 4.38 11.67
N PRO A 45 20.65 4.33 12.94
CA PRO A 45 20.05 3.44 13.94
C PRO A 45 18.58 3.74 14.24
N VAL A 46 18.20 5.03 14.31
CA VAL A 46 16.79 5.41 14.55
C VAL A 46 15.93 5.09 13.33
N HIS A 47 16.41 5.40 12.12
CA HIS A 47 15.70 5.10 10.87
C HIS A 47 15.49 3.59 10.70
N ALA A 48 16.52 2.78 10.98
CA ALA A 48 16.40 1.32 10.94
C ALA A 48 15.36 0.78 11.92
N ARG A 49 15.30 1.32 13.15
CA ARG A 49 14.30 0.93 14.15
C ARG A 49 12.88 1.30 13.71
N ASN A 50 12.71 2.49 13.15
CA ASN A 50 11.41 2.96 12.66
C ASN A 50 10.90 2.10 11.50
N LEU A 51 11.78 1.77 10.54
CA LEU A 51 11.45 0.85 9.45
C LEU A 51 11.06 -0.52 9.98
N PHE A 52 11.85 -1.08 10.89
CA PHE A 52 11.58 -2.39 11.48
C PHE A 52 10.22 -2.45 12.18
N HIS A 53 9.90 -1.48 13.04
CA HIS A 53 8.63 -1.50 13.76
C HIS A 53 7.41 -1.42 12.85
N VAL A 54 7.46 -0.57 11.82
CA VAL A 54 6.37 -0.46 10.84
C VAL A 54 6.25 -1.76 10.05
N SER A 55 7.36 -2.35 9.59
CA SER A 55 7.33 -3.64 8.89
C SER A 55 6.77 -4.78 9.75
N VAL A 56 7.12 -4.83 11.03
CA VAL A 56 6.60 -5.85 11.97
C VAL A 56 5.10 -5.68 12.19
N ALA A 57 4.61 -4.46 12.35
CA ALA A 57 3.18 -4.22 12.53
C ALA A 57 2.36 -4.71 11.32
N MET A 58 2.83 -4.42 10.09
CA MET A 58 2.18 -4.88 8.86
C MET A 58 2.30 -6.40 8.67
N TRP A 59 3.44 -7.00 9.05
CA TRP A 59 3.61 -8.45 9.03
C TRP A 59 2.63 -9.15 9.97
N ASP A 60 2.50 -8.67 11.21
CA ASP A 60 1.59 -9.27 12.20
C ASP A 60 0.13 -9.14 11.75
N ALA A 61 -0.26 -7.98 11.21
CA ALA A 61 -1.60 -7.77 10.66
C ALA A 61 -1.91 -8.71 9.49
N TRP A 62 -0.94 -8.94 8.60
CA TRP A 62 -1.09 -9.85 7.46
C TRP A 62 -1.13 -11.32 7.91
N ALA A 63 -0.24 -11.69 8.83
CA ALA A 63 -0.09 -13.05 9.34
C ALA A 63 -1.35 -13.53 10.06
N ALA A 64 -2.09 -12.62 10.72
CA ALA A 64 -3.35 -12.96 11.35
C ALA A 64 -4.38 -13.58 10.39
N TYR A 65 -4.31 -13.28 9.08
CA TYR A 65 -5.19 -13.88 8.06
C TYR A 65 -4.61 -15.14 7.40
N ASP A 66 -3.48 -15.68 7.87
CA ASP A 66 -2.81 -16.86 7.30
C ASP A 66 -2.67 -17.99 8.31
N SER A 67 -3.12 -19.20 7.94
CA SER A 67 -3.12 -20.36 8.85
C SER A 67 -1.74 -20.93 9.17
N VAL A 68 -0.68 -20.48 8.47
CA VAL A 68 0.68 -21.02 8.60
C VAL A 68 1.66 -19.95 9.08
N ALA A 69 1.45 -18.69 8.70
CA ALA A 69 2.30 -17.59 9.11
C ALA A 69 2.27 -17.40 10.64
N VAL A 70 3.42 -17.01 11.20
CA VAL A 70 3.55 -16.71 12.62
C VAL A 70 3.94 -15.25 12.78
N GLY A 71 3.10 -14.47 13.45
CA GLY A 71 3.41 -13.09 13.77
C GLY A 71 4.58 -12.98 14.75
N TYR A 72 5.30 -11.87 14.65
CA TYR A 72 6.52 -11.58 15.38
C TYR A 72 6.24 -11.08 16.81
N LEU A 73 5.32 -10.11 16.98
CA LEU A 73 4.88 -9.65 18.31
C LEU A 73 3.58 -10.33 18.73
N HIS A 74 2.64 -10.43 17.80
CA HIS A 74 1.26 -10.86 18.01
C HIS A 74 0.98 -12.19 17.27
N ARG A 75 0.09 -13.02 17.81
CA ARG A 75 -0.16 -14.40 17.31
C ARG A 75 -1.64 -14.78 17.37
N GLU A 76 -2.49 -13.82 17.10
CA GLU A 76 -3.92 -13.99 16.95
C GLU A 76 -4.29 -14.30 15.51
N ASP A 77 -5.37 -15.07 15.36
CA ASP A 77 -6.00 -15.32 14.07
C ASP A 77 -7.12 -14.30 13.85
N ALA A 78 -7.19 -13.72 12.65
CA ALA A 78 -8.21 -12.81 12.20
C ALA A 78 -9.17 -13.50 11.24
N VAL A 79 -10.46 -13.16 11.35
CA VAL A 79 -11.52 -13.65 10.46
C VAL A 79 -11.91 -12.53 9.52
N VAL A 80 -12.05 -12.85 8.23
CA VAL A 80 -12.55 -11.89 7.24
C VAL A 80 -14.01 -11.54 7.58
N PRO A 81 -14.38 -10.24 7.63
CA PRO A 81 -15.75 -9.82 7.86
C PRO A 81 -16.74 -10.41 6.84
N GLU A 82 -18.01 -10.53 7.24
CA GLU A 82 -19.05 -11.03 6.33
C GLU A 82 -19.13 -10.21 5.04
N GLY A 83 -19.05 -10.87 3.90
CA GLY A 83 -19.01 -10.23 2.57
C GLY A 83 -17.64 -9.71 2.13
N GLY A 84 -16.59 -9.87 2.95
CA GLY A 84 -15.21 -9.52 2.61
C GLY A 84 -14.47 -10.61 1.83
N ASP A 85 -13.29 -10.24 1.31
CA ASP A 85 -12.38 -11.14 0.59
C ASP A 85 -11.01 -11.18 1.28
N LEU A 86 -10.42 -12.38 1.38
CA LEU A 86 -9.11 -12.62 1.98
C LEU A 86 -8.00 -11.82 1.30
N VAL A 87 -8.04 -11.70 -0.04
CA VAL A 87 -7.02 -10.95 -0.77
C VAL A 87 -7.10 -9.47 -0.44
N THR A 88 -8.32 -8.93 -0.33
CA THR A 88 -8.53 -7.53 0.06
C THR A 88 -8.09 -7.30 1.51
N ALA A 89 -8.51 -8.15 2.45
CA ALA A 89 -8.11 -8.05 3.85
C ALA A 89 -6.58 -8.08 4.03
N ARG A 90 -5.89 -8.96 3.30
CA ARG A 90 -4.42 -9.03 3.28
C ARG A 90 -3.74 -7.85 2.58
N ARG A 91 -4.43 -7.15 1.68
CA ARG A 91 -3.89 -5.93 1.04
C ARG A 91 -4.01 -4.70 1.92
N GLU A 92 -5.00 -4.68 2.79
CA GLU A 92 -5.24 -3.60 3.75
C GLU A 92 -4.45 -3.75 5.07
N ALA A 93 -3.96 -4.96 5.34
CA ALA A 93 -2.96 -5.24 6.36
C ALA A 93 -1.59 -4.64 6.02
#